data_AF-A0A7W5V601-F1
#
_entry.id   AF-A0A7W5V601-F1
#
_cell.length_a   1.000
_cell.length_b   1.000
_cell.length_c   1.000
_cell.angle_alpha   90.00
_cell.angle_beta   90.00
_cell.angle_gamma   90.00
#
_symmetry.space_group_name_H-M   'P 1'
#
loop_
_entity.id
_entity.type
_entity.pdbx_description
1 polymer ?
#
loop_
_entity_poly.entity_id
_entity_poly.type
_entity_poly.pdbx_seq_one_letter_code
_entity_poly.pdbx_strand_id
1 'polypeptide(L)'
;MDPRSVVPSARTPEDNAYTILRTLVCPWTEDRLDPLLLGFLFHAADTLRLYLASSEVPDGVVAVDTRPSGALTALLAALPSLITESYRYAEPDPHSIRLVDLTDW
;
A
#
# COMPACT_ATOMS: atom_id res chain seq x y z
N MET A 1 -18.29 -32.37 -10.67
CA MET A 1 -18.10 -31.08 -9.97
C MET A 1 -19.14 -30.12 -10.53
N ASP A 2 -20.10 -29.68 -9.72
CA ASP A 2 -21.04 -28.62 -10.11
C ASP A 2 -20.41 -27.27 -9.72
N PRO A 3 -20.10 -26.38 -10.66
CA PRO A 3 -19.51 -25.07 -10.34
C PRO A 3 -20.43 -24.17 -9.49
N ARG A 4 -21.72 -24.49 -9.36
CA ARG A 4 -22.68 -23.74 -8.52
C ARG A 4 -22.63 -24.12 -7.04
N SER A 5 -21.92 -25.20 -6.67
CA SER A 5 -21.80 -25.66 -5.28
C SER A 5 -20.52 -25.20 -4.59
N VAL A 6 -19.72 -24.33 -5.22
CA VAL A 6 -18.51 -23.78 -4.61
C VAL A 6 -18.91 -22.67 -3.64
N VAL A 7 -18.70 -22.90 -2.35
CA VAL A 7 -18.80 -21.84 -1.34
C VAL A 7 -17.56 -20.96 -1.47
N PRO A 8 -17.70 -19.64 -1.70
CA PRO A 8 -16.56 -18.74 -1.73
C PRO A 8 -15.84 -18.75 -0.38
N SER A 9 -14.51 -18.90 -0.40
CA SER A 9 -13.71 -18.68 0.81
C SER A 9 -13.85 -17.22 1.28
N ALA A 10 -13.85 -17.01 2.59
CA ALA A 10 -13.75 -15.66 3.15
C ALA A 10 -12.41 -15.05 2.76
N ARG A 11 -12.38 -13.75 2.44
CA ARG A 11 -11.13 -13.03 2.16
C ARG A 11 -10.26 -12.98 3.40
N THR A 12 -8.97 -13.21 3.21
CA THR A 12 -7.96 -13.03 4.25
C THR A 12 -7.25 -11.68 4.14
N PRO A 13 -6.55 -11.21 5.18
CA PRO A 13 -5.67 -10.05 5.10
C PRO A 13 -4.64 -10.15 3.96
N GLU A 14 -4.12 -11.35 3.69
CA GLU A 14 -3.19 -11.62 2.60
C GLU A 14 -3.83 -11.42 1.22
N ASP A 15 -5.10 -11.77 1.03
CA ASP A 15 -5.83 -11.50 -0.22
C ASP A 15 -5.94 -9.99 -0.49
N ASN A 16 -6.17 -9.21 0.57
CA ASN A 16 -6.24 -7.76 0.46
C ASN A 16 -4.86 -7.14 0.21
N ALA A 17 -3.83 -7.63 0.90
CA ALA A 17 -2.45 -7.21 0.67
C ALA A 17 -2.02 -7.52 -0.77
N TYR A 18 -2.35 -8.71 -1.28
CA TYR A 18 -2.11 -9.07 -2.67
C TYR A 18 -2.81 -8.12 -3.64
N THR A 19 -4.06 -7.71 -3.34
CA THR A 19 -4.80 -6.76 -4.16
C THR A 19 -4.10 -5.38 -4.20
N ILE A 20 -3.65 -4.85 -3.05
CA ILE A 20 -2.85 -3.62 -2.96
C ILE A 20 -1.63 -3.71 -3.88
N LEU A 21 -0.81 -4.74 -3.65
CA LEU A 21 0.48 -4.91 -4.34
C LEU A 21 0.26 -5.06 -5.85
N ARG A 22 -0.74 -5.83 -6.26
CA ARG A 22 -1.05 -6.03 -7.68
C ARG A 22 -1.50 -4.73 -8.36
N THR A 23 -2.29 -3.89 -7.70
CA THR A 23 -2.72 -2.60 -8.26
C THR A 23 -1.55 -1.62 -8.41
N LEU A 24 -0.59 -1.65 -7.48
CA LEU A 24 0.60 -0.79 -7.54
C LEU A 24 1.67 -1.26 -8.54
N VAL A 25 1.75 -2.57 -8.84
CA VAL A 25 2.74 -3.13 -9.78
C VAL A 25 2.21 -3.21 -11.20
N CYS A 26 0.92 -3.50 -11.36
CA CYS A 26 0.27 -3.65 -12.66
C CYS A 26 -0.91 -2.66 -12.79
N PRO A 27 -0.62 -1.35 -12.89
CA PRO A 27 -1.66 -0.36 -13.14
C PRO A 27 -2.38 -0.66 -14.46
N TRP A 28 -3.64 -0.26 -14.53
CA TRP A 28 -4.44 -0.36 -15.77
C TRP A 28 -4.08 0.74 -16.80
N THR A 29 -3.12 1.62 -16.48
CA THR A 29 -2.66 2.71 -17.35
C THR A 29 -1.29 2.37 -17.96
N GLU A 30 -1.01 2.93 -19.14
CA GLU A 30 0.30 2.89 -19.79
C GLU A 30 1.31 3.83 -19.09
N ASP A 31 0.82 4.77 -18.26
CA ASP A 31 1.67 5.68 -17.49
C ASP A 31 2.36 4.97 -16.32
N ARG A 32 3.60 5.36 -16.06
CA ARG A 32 4.32 4.93 -14.86
C ARG A 32 3.65 5.53 -13.63
N LEU A 33 3.23 4.68 -12.69
CA LEU A 33 2.69 5.13 -11.41
C LEU A 33 3.70 5.98 -10.64
N ASP A 34 3.19 7.04 -10.03
CA ASP A 34 3.85 7.81 -8.99
C ASP A 34 2.87 7.91 -7.81
N PRO A 35 3.17 7.31 -6.64
CA PRO A 35 4.42 6.62 -6.30
C PRO A 35 4.57 5.21 -6.88
N LEU A 36 5.82 4.80 -7.12
CA LEU A 36 6.22 3.46 -7.57
C LEU A 36 6.53 2.56 -6.37
N LEU A 37 5.95 1.35 -6.35
CA LEU A 37 6.28 0.34 -5.36
C LEU A 37 7.67 -0.27 -5.59
N LEU A 38 8.53 -0.19 -4.57
CA LEU A 38 9.88 -0.79 -4.54
C LEU A 38 9.90 -2.11 -3.77
N GLY A 39 9.08 -2.23 -2.74
CA GLY A 39 9.04 -3.40 -1.86
C GLY A 39 7.96 -3.27 -0.81
N PHE A 40 7.75 -4.32 -0.04
CA PHE A 40 6.76 -4.34 1.03
C PHE A 40 7.18 -5.23 2.18
N LEU A 41 6.61 -4.99 3.35
CA LEU A 41 6.74 -5.82 4.54
C LEU A 41 5.36 -6.01 5.17
N PHE A 42 4.93 -7.27 5.28
CA PHE A 42 3.65 -7.62 5.90
C PHE A 42 3.88 -7.97 7.38
N HIS A 43 3.28 -7.19 8.28
CA HIS A 43 3.36 -7.39 9.72
C HIS A 43 2.15 -8.19 10.23
N ALA A 44 2.35 -8.94 11.33
CA ALA A 44 1.34 -9.84 11.90
C ALA A 44 0.06 -9.16 12.43
N ALA A 45 0.00 -7.82 12.48
CA ALA A 45 -1.11 -7.04 13.03
C ALA A 45 -1.98 -6.36 11.94
N ASP A 46 -2.16 -7.01 10.79
CA ASP A 46 -2.87 -6.44 9.63
C ASP A 46 -2.27 -5.08 9.19
N THR A 47 -0.95 -4.95 9.31
CA THR A 47 -0.22 -3.75 8.91
C THR A 47 0.69 -4.12 7.76
N LEU A 48 0.52 -3.44 6.64
CA LEU A 48 1.35 -3.58 5.45
C LEU A 48 2.19 -2.32 5.31
N ARG A 49 3.51 -2.49 5.40
CA ARG A 49 4.46 -1.43 5.06
C ARG A 49 4.76 -1.49 3.56
N LEU A 50 4.57 -0.39 2.87
CA LEU A 50 4.94 -0.20 1.47
C LEU A 50 6.18 0.70 1.39
N TYR A 51 7.15 0.33 0.57
CA TYR A 51 8.31 1.16 0.26
C TYR A 51 8.15 1.74 -1.12
N LEU A 52 8.15 3.07 -1.21
CA LEU A 52 7.71 3.81 -2.37
C LEU A 52 8.83 4.77 -2.85
N ALA A 53 9.06 4.81 -4.16
CA ALA A 53 9.75 5.90 -4.82
C ALA A 53 8.70 6.91 -5.32
N SER A 54 8.91 8.20 -5.08
CA SER A 54 8.01 9.25 -5.57
C SER A 54 8.79 10.43 -6.13
N SER A 55 8.25 11.09 -7.16
CA SER A 55 8.86 12.33 -7.67
C SER A 55 8.80 13.49 -6.67
N GLU A 56 7.82 13.46 -5.74
CA GLU A 56 7.69 14.42 -4.63
C GLU A 56 8.78 14.24 -3.57
N VAL A 57 9.46 13.09 -3.55
CA VAL A 57 10.54 12.75 -2.62
C VAL A 57 11.70 12.12 -3.40
N PRO A 58 12.43 12.91 -4.21
CA PRO A 58 13.42 12.37 -5.15
C PRO A 58 14.67 11.79 -4.47
N ASP A 59 14.96 12.23 -3.24
CA ASP A 59 16.20 11.91 -2.53
C ASP A 59 16.12 10.62 -1.69
N GLY A 60 15.01 9.88 -1.74
CA GLY A 60 14.92 8.64 -0.98
C GLY A 60 13.60 7.88 -1.08
N VAL A 61 13.52 6.86 -0.23
CA VAL A 61 12.36 5.96 -0.16
C VAL A 61 11.39 6.47 0.91
N VAL A 62 10.11 6.52 0.57
CA VAL A 62 9.02 6.76 1.51
C VAL A 62 8.45 5.41 1.94
N ALA A 63 8.47 5.13 3.23
CA ALA A 63 7.72 4.02 3.81
C ALA A 63 6.30 4.47 4.16
N VAL A 64 5.31 3.60 3.95
CA VAL A 64 3.91 3.85 4.26
C VAL A 64 3.34 2.64 4.99
N ASP A 65 2.88 2.84 6.22
CA ASP A 65 2.12 1.81 6.95
C ASP A 65 0.63 1.96 6.66
N THR A 66 -0.03 0.88 6.25
CA THR A 66 -1.46 0.87 5.95
C THR A 66 -2.12 -0.42 6.41
N ARG A 67 -3.46 -0.44 6.53
CA ARG A 67 -4.24 -1.64 6.81
C ARG A 67 -4.84 -2.21 5.53
N PRO A 68 -4.49 -3.44 5.13
CA PRO A 68 -5.11 -4.10 3.99
C PRO A 68 -6.62 -4.29 4.12
N SER A 69 -7.14 -4.37 5.34
CA SER A 69 -8.58 -4.45 5.59
C SER A 69 -9.36 -3.13 5.43
N GLY A 70 -8.67 -2.00 5.26
CA GLY A 70 -9.24 -0.64 5.20
C GLY A 70 -9.83 -0.25 3.84
N ALA A 71 -10.04 1.06 3.63
CA ALA A 71 -10.64 1.61 2.42
C ALA A 71 -9.67 1.61 1.21
N LEU A 72 -9.32 0.42 0.72
CA LEU A 72 -8.28 0.17 -0.28
C LEU A 72 -8.33 1.10 -1.51
N THR A 73 -9.48 1.21 -2.17
CA THR A 73 -9.59 2.02 -3.39
C THR A 73 -9.36 3.51 -3.11
N ALA A 74 -9.87 4.01 -1.98
CA ALA A 74 -9.70 5.41 -1.58
C ALA A 74 -8.24 5.69 -1.21
N LEU A 75 -7.62 4.79 -0.44
CA LEU A 75 -6.20 4.83 -0.10
C LEU A 75 -5.32 4.91 -1.35
N LEU A 76 -5.48 3.98 -2.30
CA LEU A 76 -4.65 3.94 -3.50
C LEU A 76 -4.81 5.19 -4.37
N ALA A 77 -6.02 5.74 -4.46
CA ALA A 77 -6.28 6.97 -5.19
C ALA A 77 -5.67 8.21 -4.52
N ALA A 78 -5.65 8.24 -3.19
CA ALA A 78 -5.13 9.37 -2.40
C ALA A 78 -3.62 9.25 -2.10
N LEU A 79 -3.02 8.07 -2.31
CA LEU A 79 -1.63 7.76 -1.94
C LEU A 79 -0.62 8.82 -2.39
N PRO A 80 -0.64 9.34 -3.63
CA PRO A 80 0.33 10.36 -4.06
C PRO A 80 0.27 11.65 -3.25
N SER A 81 -0.93 12.05 -2.81
CA SER A 81 -1.11 13.22 -1.95
C SER A 81 -0.71 12.92 -0.50
N LEU A 82 -1.14 11.77 0.02
CA LEU A 82 -0.95 11.37 1.42
C LEU A 82 0.52 11.27 1.83
N ILE A 83 1.41 10.82 0.93
CA ILE A 83 2.84 10.68 1.24
C ILE A 83 3.57 12.02 1.47
N THR A 84 2.93 13.13 1.11
CA THR A 84 3.46 14.50 1.27
C THR A 84 2.96 15.19 2.54
N GLU A 85 2.01 14.57 3.25
CA GLU A 85 1.34 15.18 4.41
C GLU A 85 2.17 15.03 5.69
N SER A 86 2.86 16.10 6.09
CA SER A 86 3.81 16.06 7.22
C SER A 86 3.21 15.73 8.59
N TYR A 87 1.93 16.00 8.80
CA TYR A 87 1.24 15.66 10.05
C TYR A 87 1.01 14.15 10.22
N ARG A 88 1.22 13.35 9.15
CA ARG A 88 1.13 11.89 9.16
C ARG A 88 2.47 11.19 9.33
N TYR A 89 3.55 11.95 9.50
CA TYR A 89 4.88 11.34 9.60
C TYR A 89 5.05 10.66 10.96
N ALA A 90 5.55 9.43 10.91
CA ALA A 90 5.87 8.62 12.07
C ALA A 90 7.39 8.55 12.26
N GLU A 91 7.83 7.80 13.28
CA GLU A 91 9.25 7.55 13.50
C GLU A 91 9.90 6.90 12.28
N PRO A 92 11.07 7.39 11.82
CA PRO A 92 11.67 6.95 10.59
C PRO A 92 12.10 5.47 10.65
N ASP A 93 11.80 4.74 9.59
CA ASP A 93 12.29 3.38 9.37
C ASP A 93 13.73 3.42 8.82
N PRO A 94 14.64 2.50 9.22
CA PRO A 94 16.04 2.48 8.76
C PRO A 94 16.24 2.42 7.24
N HIS A 95 15.24 1.98 6.48
CA HIS A 95 15.28 1.84 5.03
C HIS A 95 14.57 2.99 4.30
N SER A 96 14.05 3.98 5.03
CA SER A 96 13.29 5.10 4.48
C SER A 96 13.83 6.42 5.00
N ILE A 97 13.69 7.48 4.20
CA ILE A 97 13.95 8.84 4.68
C ILE A 97 12.72 9.42 5.40
N ARG A 98 11.58 8.74 5.29
CA ARG A 98 10.29 9.14 5.84
C ARG A 98 9.39 7.92 5.98
N LEU A 99 8.72 7.82 7.12
CA LEU A 99 7.61 6.89 7.34
C LEU A 99 6.30 7.69 7.46
N VAL A 100 5.25 7.23 6.78
CA VAL A 100 3.90 7.80 6.83
C VAL A 100 2.95 6.77 7.41
N ASP A 101 2.18 7.14 8.43
CA ASP A 101 1.17 6.28 9.03
C ASP A 101 -0.20 6.56 8.39
N LEU A 102 -0.71 5.57 7.64
CA LEU A 102 -2.04 5.52 7.02
C LEU A 102 -2.85 4.34 7.56
N THR A 103 -2.55 3.86 8.77
CA THR A 103 -3.30 2.76 9.40
C THR A 103 -4.71 3.18 9.88
N ASP A 104 -5.03 4.47 9.82
CA ASP A 104 -6.33 5.06 10.14
C ASP A 104 -7.29 5.20 8.93
N TRP A 105 -6.85 4.81 7.72
CA TRP A 105 -7.62 4.85 6.46
C TRP A 105 -8.49 3.61 6.18
#